data_AF-A0A533XQT0-F1
#
_entry.id   AF-A0A533XQT0-F1
#
_cell.length_a   1.000
_cell.length_b   1.000
_cell.length_c   1.000
_cell.angle_alpha   90.00
_cell.angle_beta   90.00
_cell.angle_gamma   90.00
#
_symmetry.space_group_name_H-M   'P 1'
#
loop_
_entity.id
_entity.type
_entity.pdbx_description
1 polymer ?
#
loop_
_entity_poly.entity_id
_entity_poly.type
_entity_poly.pdbx_seq_one_letter_code
_entity_poly.pdbx_strand_id
1 'polypeptide(L)'
;MSPVPRQEPGRRPAWIRWVEWGLVAALVVGIGGYLFWKPLNPMADPKAAHALALVQTHPARNAPSIRQAIDGIMQDNQKPGRSPSASEWTVQRNNRTPDRQGYVVRVELRLPGDQPHRWIEWEYLWLVQLSPEAVIPLSRPASEVMP
;
A
#
# COMPACT_ATOMS: atom_id res chain seq x y z
N MET A 1 46.37 -28.82 -51.66
CA MET A 1 46.13 -27.70 -50.71
C MET A 1 44.71 -27.22 -50.96
N SER A 2 43.75 -27.75 -50.21
CA SER A 2 42.32 -27.47 -50.44
C SER A 2 41.92 -26.17 -49.72
N PRO A 3 41.13 -25.27 -50.35
CA PRO A 3 40.78 -24.00 -49.75
C PRO A 3 39.81 -24.19 -48.57
N VAL A 4 40.12 -23.53 -47.45
CA VAL A 4 39.26 -23.47 -46.25
C VAL A 4 38.07 -22.54 -46.55
N PRO A 5 36.81 -22.98 -46.35
CA PRO A 5 35.67 -22.11 -46.53
C PRO A 5 35.65 -21.02 -45.43
N ARG A 6 35.61 -19.76 -45.84
CA ARG A 6 35.37 -18.63 -44.93
C ARG A 6 33.96 -18.75 -44.36
N GLN A 7 33.86 -18.95 -43.05
CA GLN A 7 32.59 -18.78 -42.34
C GLN A 7 32.26 -17.29 -42.28
N GLU A 8 31.19 -16.88 -42.95
CA GLU A 8 30.65 -15.53 -42.79
C GLU A 8 30.03 -15.38 -41.39
N PRO A 9 30.22 -14.22 -40.71
CA PRO A 9 29.64 -13.99 -39.41
C PRO A 9 28.11 -14.05 -39.52
N GLY A 10 27.52 -15.05 -38.86
CA GLY A 10 26.09 -15.33 -38.88
C GLY A 10 25.26 -14.07 -38.65
N ARG A 11 24.55 -13.64 -39.70
CA ARG A 11 23.60 -12.53 -39.68
C ARG A 11 22.52 -12.89 -38.67
N ARG A 12 22.58 -12.29 -37.47
CA ARG A 12 21.58 -12.53 -36.41
C ARG A 12 20.19 -12.31 -37.01
N PRO A 13 19.32 -13.33 -37.01
CA PRO A 13 18.09 -13.27 -37.76
C PRO A 13 17.16 -12.22 -37.14
N ALA A 14 16.54 -11.40 -37.99
CA ALA A 14 15.82 -10.19 -37.58
C ALA A 14 14.70 -10.46 -36.55
N TRP A 15 14.13 -11.66 -36.51
CA TRP A 15 13.11 -12.06 -35.55
C TRP A 15 13.59 -12.01 -34.10
N ILE A 16 14.88 -12.23 -33.83
CA ILE A 16 15.44 -12.14 -32.47
C ILE A 16 15.37 -10.70 -31.95
N ARG A 17 15.59 -9.69 -32.81
CA ARG A 17 15.44 -8.29 -32.41
C ARG A 17 13.99 -7.97 -32.06
N TRP A 18 13.03 -8.49 -32.83
CA TRP A 18 11.60 -8.30 -32.53
C TRP A 18 11.20 -8.91 -31.18
N VAL A 19 11.73 -10.09 -30.85
CA VAL A 19 11.51 -10.73 -29.54
C VAL A 19 12.14 -9.90 -28.41
N GLU A 20 13.37 -9.42 -28.60
CA GLU A 20 14.08 -8.60 -27.62
C GLU A 20 13.33 -7.30 -27.32
N TRP A 21 12.87 -6.59 -28.36
CA TRP A 21 12.05 -5.38 -28.20
C TRP A 21 10.69 -5.66 -27.56
N GLY A 22 10.06 -6.80 -27.91
CA GLY A 22 8.81 -7.23 -27.26
C GLY A 22 8.99 -7.49 -25.77
N LEU A 23 10.09 -8.14 -25.38
CA LEU A 23 10.41 -8.41 -23.98
C LEU A 23 10.70 -7.11 -23.22
N VAL A 24 11.47 -6.19 -23.81
CA VAL A 24 11.76 -4.88 -23.21
C VAL A 24 10.47 -4.08 -23.03
N ALA A 25 9.59 -4.05 -24.04
CA ALA A 25 8.30 -3.37 -23.94
C ALA A 25 7.43 -3.98 -22.83
N ALA A 26 7.35 -5.31 -22.73
CA ALA A 26 6.64 -5.99 -21.66
C ALA A 26 7.24 -5.68 -20.27
N LEU A 27 8.56 -5.60 -20.16
CA LEU A 27 9.25 -5.25 -18.92
C LEU A 27 8.96 -3.79 -18.52
N VAL A 28 9.00 -2.86 -19.47
CA VAL A 28 8.68 -1.44 -19.23
C VAL A 28 7.22 -1.27 -18.81
N VAL A 29 6.28 -1.97 -19.47
CA VAL A 29 4.87 -1.97 -19.08
C VAL A 29 4.68 -2.60 -17.70
N GLY A 30 5.36 -3.71 -17.41
CA GLY A 30 5.31 -4.38 -16.11
C GLY A 30 5.88 -3.51 -14.98
N ILE A 31 7.03 -2.86 -15.20
CA ILE A 31 7.64 -1.93 -14.24
C ILE A 31 6.77 -0.69 -14.08
N GLY A 32 6.26 -0.11 -15.17
CA GLY A 32 5.37 1.05 -15.13
C GLY A 32 4.07 0.73 -14.37
N GLY A 33 3.46 -0.42 -14.63
CA GLY A 33 2.30 -0.91 -13.91
C GLY A 33 2.58 -1.18 -12.43
N TYR A 34 3.74 -1.78 -12.11
CA TYR A 34 4.18 -2.02 -10.74
C TYR A 34 4.41 -0.72 -9.96
N LEU A 35 5.05 0.27 -10.57
CA LEU A 35 5.27 1.59 -9.97
C LEU A 35 3.95 2.36 -9.77
N PHE A 36 2.99 2.21 -10.69
CA PHE A 36 1.65 2.76 -10.53
C PHE A 36 0.88 2.11 -9.37
N TRP A 37 1.15 0.83 -9.07
CA TRP A 37 0.51 0.10 -7.98
C TRP A 37 1.24 0.25 -6.63
N LYS A 38 2.50 0.67 -6.63
CA LYS A 38 3.29 0.88 -5.41
C LYS A 38 2.61 1.98 -4.55
N PRO A 39 2.48 1.79 -3.23
CA PRO A 39 1.93 2.83 -2.36
C PRO A 39 2.74 4.11 -2.56
N LEU A 40 2.06 5.18 -2.95
CA LEU A 40 2.71 6.48 -3.16
C LEU A 40 3.43 6.82 -1.85
N ASN A 41 4.76 7.00 -1.93
CA ASN A 41 5.53 7.51 -0.80
C ASN A 41 4.84 8.79 -0.29
N PRO A 42 4.41 8.86 0.98
CA PRO A 42 3.65 9.99 1.49
C PRO A 42 4.44 11.31 1.44
N MET A 43 5.77 11.27 1.36
CA MET A 43 6.63 12.45 1.15
C MET A 43 6.61 13.01 -0.28
N ALA A 44 6.10 12.27 -1.27
CA ALA A 44 6.04 12.74 -2.65
C ALA A 44 4.75 13.51 -3.00
N ASP A 45 3.67 13.35 -2.21
CA ASP A 45 2.41 14.07 -2.40
C ASP A 45 2.01 14.79 -1.08
N PRO A 46 2.11 16.14 -0.98
CA PRO A 46 1.74 16.87 0.24
C PRO A 46 0.28 16.66 0.64
N LYS A 47 -0.60 16.34 -0.32
CA LYS A 47 -2.01 16.02 -0.04
C LYS A 47 -2.17 14.66 0.63
N ALA A 48 -1.30 13.70 0.31
CA ALA A 48 -1.29 12.39 0.98
C ALA A 48 -0.85 12.51 2.45
N ALA A 49 0.16 13.34 2.72
CA ALA A 49 0.58 13.66 4.08
C ALA A 49 -0.53 14.36 4.87
N HIS A 50 -1.24 15.30 4.24
CA HIS A 50 -2.39 15.95 4.87
C HIS A 50 -3.52 14.96 5.15
N ALA A 51 -3.87 14.08 4.20
CA ALA A 51 -4.88 13.03 4.42
C ALA A 51 -4.51 12.08 5.57
N LEU A 52 -3.23 11.71 5.69
CA LEU A 52 -2.75 10.90 6.81
C LEU A 52 -2.91 11.63 8.15
N ALA A 53 -2.51 12.90 8.19
CA ALA A 53 -2.63 13.72 9.38
C ALA A 53 -4.10 13.86 9.81
N LEU A 54 -5.01 14.03 8.85
CA LEU A 54 -6.45 14.08 9.11
C LEU A 54 -6.94 12.81 9.79
N VAL A 55 -6.58 11.63 9.30
CA VAL A 55 -6.97 10.37 9.97
C VAL A 55 -6.35 10.27 11.36
N GLN A 56 -5.06 10.55 11.50
CA GLN A 56 -4.38 10.40 12.79
C GLN A 56 -4.90 11.36 13.88
N THR A 57 -5.40 12.53 13.47
CA THR A 57 -5.94 13.57 14.37
C THR A 57 -7.46 13.56 14.47
N HIS A 58 -8.16 12.76 13.66
CA HIS A 58 -9.61 12.63 13.71
C HIS A 58 -10.04 12.10 15.09
N PRO A 59 -11.13 12.63 15.69
CA PRO A 59 -11.65 12.14 16.96
C PRO A 59 -12.04 10.66 16.86
N ALA A 60 -11.81 9.92 17.95
CA ALA A 60 -12.20 8.52 18.09
C ALA A 60 -13.19 8.35 19.26
N ARG A 61 -13.89 7.22 19.32
CA ARG A 61 -14.87 6.95 20.40
C ARG A 61 -14.24 6.89 21.79
N ASN A 62 -13.14 6.16 21.89
CA ASN A 62 -12.52 5.83 23.17
C ASN A 62 -11.19 6.58 23.39
N ALA A 63 -10.83 7.50 22.50
CA ALA A 63 -9.61 8.27 22.60
C ALA A 63 -9.73 9.64 21.90
N PRO A 64 -8.88 10.62 22.27
CA PRO A 64 -8.87 11.94 21.64
C PRO A 64 -8.60 11.92 20.13
N SER A 65 -7.88 10.91 19.64
CA SER A 65 -7.66 10.72 18.20
C SER A 65 -7.60 9.25 17.80
N ILE A 66 -7.80 8.95 16.52
CA ILE A 66 -7.68 7.58 15.97
C ILE A 66 -6.31 6.99 16.28
N ARG A 67 -5.23 7.79 16.16
CA ARG A 67 -3.88 7.32 16.50
C ARG A 67 -3.81 6.85 17.95
N GLN A 68 -4.33 7.64 18.89
CA GLN A 68 -4.34 7.28 20.30
C GLN A 68 -5.26 6.09 20.60
N ALA A 69 -6.36 5.94 19.86
CA ALA A 69 -7.23 4.77 19.98
C ALA A 69 -6.51 3.48 19.54
N ILE A 70 -5.76 3.54 18.44
CA ILE A 70 -4.94 2.42 17.95
C ILE A 70 -3.83 2.08 18.94
N ASP A 71 -3.12 3.07 19.47
CA ASP A 71 -2.09 2.87 20.50
C ASP A 71 -2.69 2.23 21.76
N GLY A 72 -3.89 2.65 22.17
CA GLY A 72 -4.64 2.05 23.27
C GLY A 72 -4.99 0.59 23.01
N ILE A 73 -5.51 0.26 21.83
CA ILE A 73 -5.80 -1.13 21.43
C ILE A 73 -4.54 -1.99 21.49
N MET A 74 -3.39 -1.46 21.04
CA MET A 74 -2.12 -2.17 21.12
C MET A 74 -1.71 -2.39 22.58
N GLN A 75 -1.85 -1.39 23.43
CA GLN A 75 -1.51 -1.50 24.85
C GLN A 75 -2.40 -2.51 25.58
N ASP A 76 -3.71 -2.48 25.34
CA ASP A 76 -4.68 -3.39 25.95
C ASP A 76 -4.47 -4.85 25.54
N ASN A 77 -3.88 -5.08 24.36
CA ASN A 77 -3.60 -6.41 23.83
C ASN A 77 -2.15 -6.89 24.08
N GLN A 78 -1.36 -6.17 24.88
CA GLN A 78 -0.03 -6.65 25.26
C GLN A 78 -0.13 -7.90 26.16
N LYS A 79 0.47 -9.00 25.70
CA LYS A 79 0.55 -10.25 26.47
C LYS A 79 2.01 -10.63 26.71
N PRO A 80 2.35 -11.29 27.83
CA PRO A 80 3.72 -11.74 28.11
C PRO A 80 4.25 -12.62 26.95
N GLY A 81 5.38 -12.22 26.35
CA GLY A 81 5.99 -12.93 25.23
C GLY A 81 5.25 -12.81 23.88
N ARG A 82 4.16 -12.02 23.80
CA ARG A 82 3.37 -11.81 22.59
C ARG A 82 2.95 -10.34 22.50
N SER A 83 3.80 -9.54 21.86
CA SER A 83 3.54 -8.13 21.64
C SER A 83 2.71 -7.94 20.35
N PRO A 84 1.61 -7.17 20.40
CA PRO A 84 0.93 -6.74 19.20
C PRO A 84 1.84 -5.83 18.37
N SER A 85 1.67 -5.86 17.05
CA SER A 85 2.44 -5.04 16.12
C SER A 85 1.51 -4.32 15.15
N ALA A 86 1.78 -3.05 14.87
CA ALA A 86 1.12 -2.33 13.80
C ALA A 86 2.07 -2.20 12.60
N SER A 87 1.54 -2.42 11.40
CA SER A 87 2.20 -2.10 10.14
C SER A 87 2.35 -0.58 9.99
N GLU A 88 3.21 -0.16 9.07
CA GLU A 88 3.35 1.26 8.75
C GLU A 88 2.03 1.83 8.20
N TRP A 89 1.73 3.09 8.54
CA TRP A 89 0.59 3.80 7.98
C TRP A 89 0.84 4.09 6.51
N THR A 90 0.00 3.55 5.63
CA THR A 90 0.11 3.76 4.20
C THR A 90 -1.03 4.61 3.68
N VAL A 91 -0.74 5.43 2.68
CA VAL A 91 -1.72 6.29 2.02
C VAL A 91 -1.72 5.98 0.54
N GLN A 92 -2.90 5.74 -0.03
CA GLN A 92 -3.08 5.48 -1.45
C GLN A 92 -4.06 6.49 -2.02
N ARG A 93 -3.77 7.03 -3.20
CA ARG A 93 -4.75 7.88 -3.88
C ARG A 93 -5.92 7.01 -4.36
N ASN A 94 -7.14 7.43 -4.08
CA ASN A 94 -8.34 6.76 -4.57
C ASN A 94 -8.57 7.13 -6.04
N ASN A 95 -7.94 6.39 -6.96
CA ASN A 95 -8.12 6.60 -8.40
C ASN A 95 -9.50 6.14 -8.93
N ARG A 96 -10.36 5.55 -8.07
CA ARG A 96 -11.69 5.08 -8.47
C ARG A 96 -12.69 6.23 -8.67
N THR A 97 -12.39 7.44 -8.16
CA THR A 97 -13.25 8.62 -8.30
C THR A 97 -12.40 9.83 -8.73
N PRO A 98 -12.15 10.03 -10.04
CA PRO A 98 -11.24 11.08 -10.53
C PRO A 98 -11.66 12.51 -10.14
N ASP A 99 -12.95 12.75 -9.88
CA ASP A 99 -13.48 14.06 -9.51
C ASP A 99 -13.36 14.41 -8.01
N ARG A 100 -13.16 13.40 -7.15
CA ARG A 100 -13.03 13.62 -5.70
C ARG A 100 -11.59 13.34 -5.32
N GLN A 101 -10.90 14.35 -4.77
CA GLN A 101 -9.55 14.20 -4.21
C GLN A 101 -9.61 13.35 -2.95
N GLY A 102 -9.77 12.04 -3.16
CA GLY A 102 -9.91 11.02 -2.14
C GLY A 102 -8.61 10.27 -1.93
N TYR A 103 -8.26 10.02 -0.68
CA TYR A 103 -7.11 9.22 -0.27
C TYR A 103 -7.59 8.11 0.65
N VAL A 104 -7.07 6.91 0.48
CA VAL A 104 -7.33 5.78 1.38
C VAL A 104 -6.13 5.65 2.31
N VAL A 105 -6.38 5.77 3.60
CA VAL A 105 -5.39 5.52 4.65
C VAL A 105 -5.61 4.10 5.16
N ARG A 106 -4.53 3.34 5.28
CA ARG A 106 -4.52 1.96 5.72
C ARG A 106 -3.50 1.75 6.83
N VAL A 107 -3.90 0.99 7.84
CA VAL A 107 -2.99 0.39 8.82
C VAL A 107 -3.47 -1.03 9.15
N GLU A 108 -2.53 -1.94 9.31
CA GLU A 108 -2.81 -3.33 9.70
C GLU A 108 -2.28 -3.54 11.11
N LEU A 109 -3.13 -4.07 11.98
CA LEU A 109 -2.76 -4.45 13.35
C LEU A 109 -2.71 -5.96 13.43
N ARG A 110 -1.65 -6.48 14.02
CA ARG A 110 -1.51 -7.88 14.36
C ARG A 110 -1.57 -8.02 15.87
N LEU A 111 -2.66 -8.62 16.35
CA LEU A 111 -2.97 -8.79 17.77
C LEU A 111 -2.86 -10.27 18.16
N PRO A 112 -2.42 -10.57 19.40
CA PRO A 112 -2.44 -11.94 19.91
C PRO A 112 -3.89 -12.35 20.25
N GLY A 113 -4.38 -13.37 19.57
CA GLY A 113 -5.70 -13.94 19.86
C GLY A 113 -5.77 -14.62 21.24
N ASP A 114 -6.96 -15.11 21.57
CA ASP A 114 -7.19 -15.79 22.86
C ASP A 114 -6.39 -17.08 22.99
N GLN A 115 -6.18 -17.78 21.88
CA GLN A 115 -5.39 -19.01 21.85
C GLN A 115 -3.88 -18.70 21.74
N PRO A 116 -3.01 -19.55 22.33
CA PRO A 116 -1.56 -19.30 22.39
C PRO A 116 -0.90 -19.07 21.02
N HIS A 117 -1.39 -19.75 19.98
CA HIS A 117 -0.81 -19.76 18.63
C HIS A 117 -1.63 -18.97 17.60
N ARG A 118 -2.72 -18.34 18.02
CA ARG A 118 -3.62 -17.63 17.11
C ARG A 118 -3.25 -16.16 17.08
N TRP A 119 -2.94 -15.66 15.89
CA TRP A 119 -2.82 -14.24 15.61
C TRP A 119 -4.10 -13.75 14.93
N ILE A 120 -4.51 -12.55 15.30
CA ILE A 120 -5.64 -11.87 14.70
C ILE A 120 -5.08 -10.67 13.94
N GLU A 121 -5.37 -10.60 12.65
CA GLU A 121 -4.97 -9.49 11.80
C GLU A 121 -6.20 -8.62 11.53
N TRP A 122 -6.10 -7.34 11.89
CA TRP A 122 -7.14 -6.35 11.69
C TRP A 122 -6.66 -5.30 10.72
N GLU A 123 -7.42 -5.17 9.63
CA GLU A 123 -7.18 -4.17 8.61
C GLU A 123 -8.07 -2.97 8.84
N TYR A 124 -7.45 -1.82 9.11
CA TYR A 124 -8.14 -0.55 9.29
C TYR A 124 -8.01 0.28 8.02
N LEU A 125 -9.15 0.65 7.46
CA LEU A 125 -9.24 1.42 6.21
C LEU A 125 -10.11 2.64 6.43
N TRP A 126 -9.61 3.81 6.05
CA TRP A 126 -10.36 5.06 6.03
C TRP A 126 -10.24 5.73 4.67
N LEU A 127 -11.36 6.17 4.12
CA LEU A 127 -11.41 7.09 3.00
C LEU A 127 -11.41 8.52 3.50
N VAL A 128 -10.40 9.29 3.13
CA VAL A 128 -10.28 10.71 3.37
C VAL A 128 -10.65 11.45 2.11
N GLN A 129 -11.67 12.29 2.16
CA GLN A 129 -11.97 13.28 1.13
C GLN A 129 -11.38 14.60 1.58
N LEU A 130 -10.66 15.30 0.71
CA LEU A 130 -10.07 16.61 1.03
C LEU A 130 -10.99 17.79 0.67
N SER A 131 -12.03 17.56 -0.13
CA SER A 131 -12.96 18.60 -0.58
C SER A 131 -14.32 17.98 -0.95
N PRO A 132 -15.31 18.00 -0.04
CA PRO A 132 -15.23 18.47 1.35
C PRO A 132 -14.35 17.57 2.22
N GLU A 133 -13.81 18.14 3.31
CA GLU A 133 -13.01 17.38 4.28
C GLU A 133 -13.90 16.37 5.02
N ALA A 134 -13.65 15.08 4.82
CA ALA A 134 -14.40 14.02 5.48
C ALA A 134 -13.54 12.78 5.65
N VAL A 135 -13.62 12.14 6.82
CA VAL A 135 -13.04 10.82 7.08
C VAL A 135 -14.18 9.82 7.15
N ILE A 136 -14.13 8.77 6.33
CA ILE A 136 -15.18 7.76 6.22
C ILE A 136 -14.54 6.39 6.49
N PRO A 137 -15.05 5.59 7.44
CA PRO A 137 -14.53 4.25 7.68
C PRO A 137 -14.92 3.33 6.51
N LEU A 138 -13.95 2.59 5.98
CA LEU A 138 -14.16 1.60 4.93
C LEU A 138 -14.13 0.16 5.46
N SER A 139 -13.51 -0.07 6.62
CA SER A 139 -13.50 -1.39 7.26
C SER A 139 -14.29 -1.39 8.57
N ARG A 140 -14.79 -2.58 8.97
CA ARG A 140 -15.50 -2.77 10.24
C ARG A 140 -14.71 -2.26 11.45
N PRO A 141 -13.44 -2.66 11.66
CA PRO A 141 -12.70 -2.18 12.83
C PRO A 141 -12.44 -0.66 12.78
N ALA A 142 -12.32 -0.07 11.59
CA ALA A 142 -12.25 1.39 11.42
C ALA A 142 -13.54 2.10 11.86
N SER A 143 -14.71 1.53 11.54
CA SER A 143 -16.01 2.06 12.02
C SER A 143 -16.24 1.89 13.51
N GLU A 144 -15.61 0.90 14.16
CA GLU A 144 -15.70 0.71 15.61
C GLU A 144 -14.89 1.75 16.40
N VAL A 145 -13.80 2.26 15.81
CA VAL A 145 -12.94 3.29 16.42
C VAL A 145 -13.47 4.70 16.18
N MET A 146 -14.16 4.92 15.05
CA MET A 146 -14.75 6.22 14.72
C MET A 146 -16.07 6.48 15.48
N PRO A 147 -16.37 7.74 15.85
CA PRO A 147 -17.62 8.11 16.50
C PRO A 147 -18.86 7.69 15.70
#